data_AF-A3UE90-F1
#
_entry.id   AF-A3UE90-F1
#
_cell.length_a   1.000
_cell.length_b   1.000
_cell.length_c   1.000
_cell.angle_alpha   90.00
_cell.angle_beta   90.00
_cell.angle_gamma   90.00
#
_symmetry.space_group_name_H-M   'P 1'
#
loop_
_entity.id
_entity.type
_entity.pdbx_description
1 polymer ?
#
loop_
_entity_poly.entity_id
_entity_poly.type
_entity_poly.pdbx_seq_one_letter_code
_entity_poly.pdbx_strand_id
1 'polypeptide(L)' 'MTQPINLRQFRKKKAREDKAKQAETNRVQFGTPKAQRELEKAREAKLKAALEAHKREPDKRSDT' A
#
# COMPACT_ATOMS: atom_id res chain seq x y z
N MET A 1 -22.19 -10.44 37.20
CA MET A 1 -22.15 -9.01 37.60
C MET A 1 -21.63 -8.20 36.42
N THR A 2 -22.42 -7.26 35.90
CA THR A 2 -22.00 -6.38 34.79
C THR A 2 -21.42 -5.10 35.38
N GLN A 3 -20.15 -4.81 35.09
CA GLN A 3 -19.56 -3.55 35.52
C GLN A 3 -20.06 -2.39 34.64
N PRO A 4 -20.39 -1.22 35.20
CA PRO A 4 -20.78 -0.07 34.42
C PRO A 4 -19.61 0.42 33.56
N ILE A 5 -19.79 0.42 32.24
CA ILE A 5 -18.77 0.88 31.29
C ILE A 5 -18.95 2.37 31.03
N ASN A 6 -17.87 3.14 31.14
CA ASN A 6 -17.89 4.56 30.80
C ASN A 6 -17.86 4.76 29.27
N LEU A 7 -19.04 5.03 28.69
CA LEU A 7 -19.20 5.26 27.26
C LEU A 7 -18.39 6.45 26.73
N ARG A 8 -18.15 7.48 27.55
CA ARG A 8 -17.34 8.65 27.17
C ARG A 8 -15.89 8.25 26.93
N GLN A 9 -15.32 7.46 27.84
CA GLN A 9 -13.96 6.95 27.71
C GLN A 9 -13.82 6.01 26.52
N PHE A 10 -14.80 5.13 26.30
CA PHE A 10 -14.84 4.24 25.14
C PHE A 10 -14.84 5.02 23.82
N ARG A 11 -15.73 6.01 23.67
CA ARG A 11 -15.78 6.86 22.46
C ARG A 11 -14.46 7.61 22.24
N LYS A 12 -13.84 8.14 23.30
CA LYS A 12 -12.51 8.78 23.21
C LYS A 12 -11.41 7.81 22.82
N LYS A 13 -11.49 6.54 23.23
CA LYS A 13 -10.53 5.51 22.83
C LYS A 13 -10.71 5.20 21.34
N LYS A 14 -11.94 4.91 20.91
CA LYS A 14 -12.27 4.66 19.50
C LYS A 14 -11.81 5.80 18.58
N ALA A 15 -12.12 7.06 18.93
CA ALA A 15 -11.69 8.21 18.14
C ALA A 15 -10.15 8.36 18.04
N ARG A 16 -9.39 7.94 19.06
CA ARG A 16 -7.92 7.94 19.01
C ARG A 16 -7.40 6.81 18.12
N GLU A 17 -7.99 5.62 18.23
CA GLU A 17 -7.64 4.46 17.39
C GLU A 17 -7.91 4.75 15.90
N ASP A 18 -9.05 5.37 15.57
CA ASP A 18 -9.39 5.73 14.19
C ASP A 18 -8.41 6.74 13.61
N LYS A 19 -8.02 7.76 14.40
CA LYS A 19 -6.98 8.73 14.00
C LYS A 19 -5.60 8.07 13.83
N ALA A 20 -5.25 7.11 14.67
CA ALA A 20 -3.98 6.38 14.55
C ALA A 20 -3.92 5.58 13.25
N LYS A 21 -5.00 4.87 12.90
CA LYS A 21 -5.10 4.14 11.62
C LYS A 21 -4.94 5.07 10.41
N GLN A 22 -5.60 6.22 10.44
CA GLN A 22 -5.45 7.24 9.37
C GLN A 22 -4.02 7.79 9.31
N ALA A 23 -3.36 7.99 10.45
CA ALA A 23 -1.97 8.43 10.48
C ALA A 23 -1.02 7.37 9.91
N GLU A 24 -1.26 6.09 10.15
CA GLU A 24 -0.50 4.98 9.57
C GLU A 24 -0.66 4.95 8.04
N THR A 25 -1.89 5.04 7.53
CA THR A 25 -2.11 5.10 6.08
C THR A 25 -1.42 6.31 5.46
N ASN A 26 -1.48 7.46 6.11
CA ASN A 26 -0.83 8.68 5.62
C ASN A 26 0.70 8.60 5.68
N ARG A 27 1.29 7.95 6.68
CA ARG A 27 2.74 7.72 6.74
C ARG A 27 3.21 6.84 5.58
N VAL A 28 2.45 5.80 5.22
CA VAL A 28 2.78 4.96 4.07
C VAL A 28 2.62 5.73 2.76
N GLN A 29 1.50 6.44 2.60
CA GLN A 29 1.18 7.16 1.36
C GLN A 29 2.05 8.40 1.13
N PHE A 30 2.35 9.17 2.18
CA PHE A 30 2.98 10.48 2.10
C PHE A 30 4.32 10.57 2.84
N GLY A 31 4.62 9.64 3.73
CA GLY A 31 5.88 9.63 4.48
C GLY A 31 7.08 9.10 3.69
N THR A 32 6.86 8.51 2.51
CA THR A 32 7.96 8.16 1.60
C THR A 32 8.49 9.44 0.92
N PRO A 33 9.77 9.80 1.14
CA PRO A 33 10.42 10.92 0.46
C PRO A 33 10.26 10.83 -1.05
N LYS A 34 10.06 11.96 -1.72
CA LYS A 34 9.86 12.02 -3.18
C LYS A 34 11.00 11.32 -3.93
N ALA A 35 12.25 11.54 -3.51
CA ALA A 35 13.43 10.91 -4.09
C ALA A 35 13.42 9.38 -3.98
N GLN A 36 12.94 8.81 -2.87
CA GLN A 36 12.84 7.36 -2.71
C GLN A 36 11.74 6.78 -3.62
N ARG A 37 10.57 7.44 -3.69
CA ARG A 37 9.49 7.04 -4.61
C ARG A 37 9.91 7.08 -6.08
N GLU A 38 10.66 8.11 -6.49
CA GLU A 38 11.16 8.23 -7.85
C GLU A 38 12.20 7.15 -8.18
N LEU A 39 13.08 6.84 -7.23
CA LEU A 39 14.06 5.77 -7.37
C LEU A 39 13.39 4.41 -7.54
N GLU A 40 12.40 4.10 -6.69
CA GLU A 40 11.62 2.86 -6.81
C GLU A 40 10.87 2.77 -8.14
N LYS A 41 10.19 3.84 -8.56
CA LYS A 41 9.53 3.89 -9.88
C LYS A 41 10.51 3.66 -11.03
N ALA A 42 11.70 4.27 -10.98
CA ALA A 42 12.73 4.08 -12.00
C ALA A 42 13.25 2.63 -12.02
N ARG A 43 13.39 1.99 -10.85
CA ARG A 43 13.74 0.57 -10.75
C ARG A 43 12.64 -0.32 -11.34
N GLU A 44 11.39 -0.09 -10.98
CA GLU A 44 10.25 -0.82 -11.53
C GLU A 44 10.14 -0.67 -13.04
N ALA A 45 10.33 0.54 -13.57
CA ALA A 45 10.31 0.79 -15.01
C ALA A 45 11.41 0.02 -15.74
N LYS A 46 12.64 -0.01 -15.19
CA LYS A 46 13.74 -0.81 -15.75
C LYS A 46 13.44 -2.30 -15.72
N LEU A 47 12.89 -2.81 -14.61
CA LEU A 47 12.51 -4.22 -14.49
C LEU A 47 11.42 -4.57 -15.50
N LYS A 48 10.38 -3.75 -15.64
CA LYS A 48 9.33 -3.93 -16.64
C LYS A 48 9.89 -3.91 -18.06
N ALA A 49 10.76 -2.95 -18.37
CA ALA A 49 11.38 -2.86 -19.69
C ALA A 49 12.25 -4.10 -19.98
N ALA A 50 13.00 -4.60 -19.00
CA ALA A 50 13.77 -5.83 -19.15
C ALA A 50 12.85 -7.05 -19.37
N LEU A 51 11.78 -7.17 -18.60
CA LEU A 51 10.80 -8.25 -18.76
C LEU A 51 10.13 -8.23 -20.13
N GLU A 52 9.70 -7.06 -20.61
CA GLU A 52 9.11 -6.92 -21.94
C GLU A 52 10.13 -7.19 -23.05
N ALA A 53 11.39 -6.77 -22.90
CA ALA A 53 12.45 -7.07 -23.88
C ALA A 53 12.76 -8.58 -23.98
N HIS A 54 12.57 -9.33 -22.89
CA HIS A 54 12.74 -10.78 -22.86
C HIS A 54 11.45 -11.56 -23.17
N LYS A 55 10.34 -10.87 -23.39
CA LYS A 55 9.06 -11.49 -23.70
C LYS A 55 9.08 -11.97 -25.15
N ARG A 56 9.01 -13.29 -25.33
CA ARG A 56 8.75 -13.87 -26.66
C ARG A 56 7.26 -13.78 -26.90
N GLU A 57 6.88 -13.35 -28.11
CA GLU A 57 5.48 -13.46 -28.53
C GLU A 57 5.05 -14.92 -28.41
N PRO A 58 3.85 -15.21 -27.85
CA PRO A 58 3.34 -16.57 -27.87
C PRO A 58 3.25 -17.01 -29.32
N ASP A 59 3.96 -18.09 -29.65
CA ASP A 59 3.96 -18.70 -30.98
C ASP A 59 2.50 -18.97 -31.36
N LYS A 60 1.98 -18.25 -32.37
CA LYS A 60 0.58 -18.37 -32.83
C LYS A 60 0.34 -19.69 -33.60
N ARG A 61 0.92 -20.79 -33.13
CA ARG A 61 0.91 -22.12 -33.75
C ARG A 61 0.43 -23.24 -32.83
N SER A 62 -0.09 -22.94 -31.64
CA SER A 62 -0.61 -23.98 -30.73
C SER A 62 -2.12 -24.17 -30.76
N ASP A 63 -2.85 -23.46 -31.62
CA ASP A 63 -4.29 -23.68 -31.85
C ASP A 63 -4.53 -24.14 -33.29
N THR A 64 -4.19 -25.40 -33.61
CA THR A 64 -4.83 -26.19 -34.68
C THR A 64 -4.66 -27.67 -34.39
#